data_AF-R9KKZ6-F1
#
_entry.id   AF-R9KKZ6-F1
#
_cell.length_a   1.000
_cell.length_b   1.000
_cell.length_c   1.000
_cell.angle_alpha   90.00
_cell.angle_beta   90.00
_cell.angle_gamma   90.00
#
_symmetry.space_group_name_H-M   'P 1'
#
loop_
_entity.id
_entity.type
_entity.pdbx_description
1 polymer ?
#
loop_
_entity_poly.entity_id
_entity_poly.type
_entity_poly.pdbx_seq_one_letter_code
_entity_poly.pdbx_strand_id
1 'polypeptide(L)' 'MRINGARQFRGNDGKSYLVMNAPAADRHKGKYILGVKVNGTYRLCRDMLYNLLHFDTVKDAQREVLYSADFIRVM' A
#
# COMPACT_ATOMS: atom_id res chain seq x y z
N MET A 1 10.12 8.60 -5.39
CA MET A 1 10.91 9.20 -4.29
C MET A 1 10.91 8.23 -3.11
N ARG A 2 12.05 8.04 -2.41
CA ARG A 2 12.10 7.22 -1.17
C ARG A 2 11.89 8.16 0.01
N ILE A 3 10.88 7.90 0.84
CA ILE A 3 10.63 8.67 2.07
C ILE A 3 10.84 7.69 3.23
N ASN A 4 11.85 7.90 4.06
CA ASN A 4 12.14 7.06 5.26
C ASN A 4 12.12 5.54 4.99
N GLY A 5 12.74 5.09 3.90
CA GLY A 5 12.79 3.66 3.52
C GLY A 5 11.53 3.13 2.81
N ALA A 6 10.45 3.89 2.80
CA ALA A 6 9.24 3.59 2.04
C ALA A 6 9.34 4.11 0.59
N ARG A 7 8.74 3.37 -0.36
CA ARG A 7 8.70 3.76 -1.78
C ARG A 7 7.33 4.33 -2.12
N GLN A 8 7.31 5.53 -2.67
CA GLN A 8 6.08 6.19 -3.12
C GLN A 8 5.84 5.97 -4.61
N PHE A 9 4.58 5.70 -4.97
CA PHE A 9 4.10 5.49 -6.34
C PHE A 9 2.80 6.26 -6.57
N ARG A 10 2.50 6.57 -7.83
CA ARG A 10 1.20 7.12 -8.22
C ARG A 10 0.36 6.00 -8.83
N GLY A 11 -0.84 5.81 -8.33
CA GLY A 11 -1.80 4.85 -8.88
C GLY A 11 -2.49 5.38 -10.12
N ASN A 12 -3.13 4.48 -10.86
CA ASN A 12 -3.92 4.86 -12.04
C ASN A 12 -5.17 5.67 -11.68
N ASP A 13 -5.61 5.60 -10.43
CA ASP A 13 -6.66 6.45 -9.84
C ASP A 13 -6.16 7.88 -9.52
N GLY A 14 -4.92 8.21 -9.85
CA GLY A 14 -4.29 9.50 -9.60
C GLY A 14 -3.83 9.71 -8.16
N LYS A 15 -4.08 8.78 -7.24
CA LYS A 15 -3.69 8.89 -5.82
C LYS A 15 -2.22 8.55 -5.60
N SER A 16 -1.68 9.05 -4.49
CA SER A 16 -0.30 8.76 -4.08
C SER A 16 -0.27 7.64 -3.05
N TYR A 17 0.37 6.54 -3.42
CA TYR A 17 0.55 5.35 -2.59
C TYR A 17 1.95 5.27 -2.02
N LEU A 18 2.08 4.69 -0.84
CA LEU A 18 3.32 4.49 -0.11
C LEU A 18 3.44 3.02 0.30
N VAL A 19 4.46 2.35 -0.21
CA VAL A 19 4.81 0.98 0.19
C VAL A 19 5.78 1.05 1.35
N MET A 20 5.37 0.52 2.49
CA MET A 20 6.09 0.55 3.76
C MET A 20 6.42 -0.88 4.19
N ASN A 21 7.43 -1.06 5.03
CA ASN A 21 7.69 -2.37 5.63
C ASN A 21 6.53 -2.74 6.57
N ALA A 22 6.14 -4.01 6.55
CA ALA A 22 5.17 -4.54 7.50
C ALA A 22 5.73 -4.45 8.94
N PRO A 23 4.86 -4.18 9.94
CA PRO A 23 5.23 -4.26 11.35
C PRO A 23 5.83 -5.64 11.68
N ALA A 24 6.73 -5.69 12.67
CA ALA A 24 7.40 -6.94 13.04
C ALA A 24 6.40 -8.07 13.38
N ALA A 25 5.25 -7.72 13.97
CA ALA A 25 4.18 -8.66 14.30
C ALA A 25 3.51 -9.31 13.08
N ASP A 26 3.42 -8.59 11.95
CA ASP A 26 2.71 -9.03 10.74
C ASP A 26 3.65 -9.53 9.63
N ARG A 27 4.97 -9.62 9.89
CA ARG A 27 5.96 -10.07 8.89
C ARG A 27 5.69 -11.45 8.29
N HIS A 28 4.95 -12.30 8.99
CA HIS A 28 4.56 -13.63 8.50
C HIS A 28 3.49 -13.58 7.39
N LYS A 29 2.76 -12.46 7.27
CA LYS A 29 1.73 -12.23 6.24
C LYS A 29 2.28 -11.54 4.99
N GLY A 30 3.46 -10.94 5.10
CA GLY A 30 4.15 -10.26 4.01
C GLY A 30 5.17 -9.26 4.53
N LYS A 31 6.11 -8.87 3.67
CA LYS A 31 7.20 -7.95 4.03
C LYS A 31 6.79 -6.48 3.97
N TYR A 32 5.79 -6.17 3.17
CA TYR A 32 5.37 -4.82 2.87
C TYR A 32 3.86 -4.66 3.06
N ILE A 33 3.48 -3.45 3.44
CA ILE A 33 2.09 -2.99 3.50
C ILE A 33 1.93 -1.74 2.65
N LEU A 34 0.70 -1.45 2.28
CA LEU A 34 0.37 -0.31 1.43
C LEU A 34 -0.39 0.74 2.23
N GLY A 35 0.01 2.00 2.08
CA GLY A 35 -0.74 3.15 2.52
C GLY A 35 -1.04 4.09 1.36
N VAL A 36 -2.08 4.91 1.49
CA VAL A 36 -2.45 5.93 0.50
C VAL A 36 -2.65 7.26 1.18
N LYS A 37 -2.23 8.34 0.51
CA LYS A 37 -2.39 9.70 1.02
C LYS A 37 -3.81 10.20 0.72
N VAL A 38 -4.59 10.42 1.77
CA VAL A 38 -5.94 11.01 1.71
C VAL A 38 -5.94 12.28 2.54
N ASN A 39 -6.29 13.41 1.93
CA ASN A 39 -6.36 14.73 2.60
C ASN A 39 -5.10 15.10 3.38
N GLY A 40 -3.91 14.74 2.87
CA GLY A 40 -2.64 15.04 3.53
C GLY A 40 -2.12 13.94 4.46
N THR A 41 -2.97 13.02 4.91
CA THR A 41 -2.64 11.96 5.87
C THR A 41 -2.52 10.61 5.17
N TYR A 42 -1.55 9.78 5.58
CA TYR A 42 -1.45 8.40 5.09
C TYR A 42 -2.37 7.48 5.86
N ARG A 43 -3.19 6.73 5.14
CA ARG A 43 -4.11 5.72 5.66
C ARG A 43 -3.75 4.36 5.10
N LEU A 44 -3.99 3.29 5.87
CA LEU A 44 -3.66 1.93 5.46
C LEU A 44 -4.66 1.43 4.40
N CYS A 45 -4.13 0.73 3.40
CA CYS A 45 -4.91 0.16 2.32
C CYS A 45 -5.38 -1.26 2.66
N ARG A 46 -6.63 -1.55 2.33
CA ARG A 46 -7.27 -2.85 2.57
C ARG A 46 -7.90 -3.39 1.29
N ASP A 47 -8.14 -4.69 1.26
CA ASP A 47 -8.95 -5.31 0.21
C ASP A 47 -10.45 -5.01 0.39
N MET A 48 -11.29 -5.55 -0.50
CA MET A 48 -12.75 -5.41 -0.41
C MET A 48 -13.37 -6.10 0.83
N LEU A 49 -12.66 -7.04 1.44
CA LEU A 49 -13.06 -7.74 2.67
C LEU A 49 -12.50 -7.06 3.93
N TYR A 50 -11.94 -5.85 3.81
CA TYR A 50 -11.32 -5.07 4.89
C TYR A 50 -10.06 -5.70 5.49
N ASN A 51 -9.43 -6.66 4.82
CA ASN A 51 -8.13 -7.18 5.24
C ASN A 51 -7.02 -6.21 4.84
N LEU A 52 -6.05 -5.99 5.73
CA LEU A 52 -4.86 -5.20 5.41
C LEU A 52 -4.09 -5.85 4.25
N LEU A 53 -3.76 -5.06 3.24
CA LEU A 53 -3.01 -5.55 2.08
C LEU A 53 -1.54 -5.77 2.46
N HIS A 54 -1.08 -7.01 2.30
CA HIS A 54 0.29 -7.43 2.51
C HIS A 54 0.93 -7.87 1.20
N PHE A 55 2.21 -7.60 1.04
CA PHE A 55 2.98 -7.93 -0.16
C PHE A 55 4.36 -8.44 0.20
N ASP A 56 4.85 -9.43 -0.54
CA ASP A 56 6.20 -9.96 -0.35
C ASP A 56 7.27 -9.09 -1.01
N THR A 57 6.91 -8.42 -2.11
CA THR A 57 7.80 -7.50 -2.81
C THR A 57 7.14 -6.16 -3.07
N VAL A 58 7.97 -5.12 -3.22
CA VAL A 58 7.46 -3.81 -3.63
C VAL A 58 6.88 -3.82 -5.05
N LYS A 59 7.35 -4.73 -5.92
CA LYS A 59 6.82 -4.85 -7.29
C LYS A 59 5.38 -5.34 -7.29
N ASP A 60 5.03 -6.26 -6.38
CA ASP A 60 3.66 -6.76 -6.24
C ASP A 60 2.73 -5.66 -5.76
N ALA A 61 3.15 -4.90 -4.73
CA ALA A 61 2.41 -3.74 -4.25
C ALA A 61 2.22 -2.68 -5.35
N GLN A 62 3.25 -2.44 -6.16
CA GLN A 62 3.17 -1.52 -7.29
C GLN A 62 2.20 -2.02 -8.37
N ARG A 63 2.22 -3.32 -8.69
CA ARG A 63 1.31 -3.93 -9.65
C ARG A 63 -0.14 -3.78 -9.19
N GLU A 64 -0.42 -4.02 -7.91
CA GLU A 64 -1.75 -3.88 -7.34
C GLU A 64 -2.28 -2.44 -7.47
N VAL A 65 -1.44 -1.46 -7.16
CA VAL A 65 -1.76 -0.03 -7.30
C VAL A 65 -1.99 0.40 -8.76
N LEU A 66 -1.37 -0.27 -9.73
CA LEU A 66 -1.54 0.05 -11.13
C LEU A 66 -2.79 -0.59 -11.73
N TYR A 67 -3.08 -1.86 -11.41
CA TYR A 67 -4.12 -2.62 -12.10
C TYR A 67 -5.41 -2.81 -11.28
N SER A 68 -5.36 -2.65 -9.97
CA SER A 68 -6.44 -3.01 -9.04
C SER A 68 -6.81 -1.87 -8.08
N ALA A 69 -6.40 -0.63 -8.37
CA ALA A 69 -6.61 0.52 -7.48
C ALA A 69 -8.08 0.72 -7.06
N ASP A 70 -9.03 0.41 -7.95
CA ASP A 70 -10.46 0.53 -7.70
C ASP A 70 -10.98 -0.41 -6.60
N PHE A 71 -10.26 -1.50 -6.33
CA PHE A 71 -10.59 -2.48 -5.31
C PHE A 71 -9.93 -2.19 -3.96
N ILE A 72 -9.05 -1.18 -3.91
CA ILE A 72 -8.37 -0.78 -2.68
C ILE A 72 -9.30 0.08 -1.83
N ARG A 73 -9.62 -0.41 -0.63
CA ARG A 73 -10.38 0.32 0.37
C ARG A 73 -9.44 1.06 1.32
N VAL A 74 -9.87 2.24 1.75
CA VAL A 74 -9.12 3.12 2.65
C VAL A 74 -10.00 3.45 3.84
N MET A 75 -9.47 3.25 5.05
CA MET A 75 -10.12 3.69 6.29
C MET A 75 -9.29 4.79 6.94
#